data_AF-A0A7J7DI11-F1
#
_entry.id   AF-A0A7J7DI11-F1
#
_cell.length_a   1.000
_cell.length_b   1.000
_cell.length_c   1.000
_cell.angle_alpha   90.00
_cell.angle_beta   90.00
_cell.angle_gamma   90.00
#
_symmetry.space_group_name_H-M   'P 1'
#
loop_
_entity.id
_entity.type
_entity.pdbx_description
1 polymer ?
#
loop_
_entity_poly.entity_id
_entity_poly.type
_entity_poly.pdbx_seq_one_letter_code
_entity_poly.pdbx_strand_id
1 'polypeptide(L)'
;MDSQSQSQSQSHFHSIEDIFDSSLNLEETHFKEGFDDGYKQGLIAGKEEAQDVGLKHGFEVGEEIGFYQGCVDVWNSVIRIDSSSFSKRLQQNIKRMEVLIEKYPLMEPEDESVQEIMDELRLKFRVIRAGLGVKLEYDGYPKPKDVEF
;
A
#
# COMPACT_ATOMS: atom_id res chain seq x y z
N MET A 1 45.88 36.83 51.52
CA MET A 1 45.38 35.44 51.66
C MET A 1 44.13 35.23 50.78
N ASP A 2 44.00 36.01 49.69
CA ASP A 2 42.69 36.31 49.10
C ASP A 2 42.43 35.58 47.77
N SER A 3 43.47 35.00 47.17
CA SER A 3 43.37 34.28 45.88
C SER A 3 42.79 32.87 46.01
N GLN A 4 42.85 32.23 47.19
CA GLN A 4 42.27 30.89 47.42
C GLN A 4 40.77 30.93 47.72
N SER A 5 40.25 32.05 48.28
CA SER A 5 38.81 32.20 48.55
C SER A 5 38.00 32.54 47.30
N GLN A 6 38.57 33.25 46.33
CA GLN A 6 37.90 33.52 45.04
C GLN A 6 37.80 32.28 44.15
N SER A 7 38.80 31.39 44.14
CA SER A 7 38.77 30.15 43.36
C SER A 7 37.77 29.12 43.91
N GLN A 8 37.65 29.01 45.23
CA GLN A 8 36.66 28.12 45.87
C GLN A 8 35.21 28.61 45.63
N SER A 9 34.98 29.92 45.63
CA SER A 9 33.65 30.49 45.40
C SER A 9 33.16 30.30 43.95
N GLN A 10 34.05 30.40 42.96
CA GLN A 10 33.73 30.13 41.55
C GLN A 10 33.45 28.64 41.30
N SER A 11 34.23 27.74 41.91
CA SER A 11 34.00 26.29 41.78
C SER A 11 32.67 25.84 42.39
N HIS A 12 32.24 26.48 43.48
CA HIS A 12 30.99 26.16 44.15
C HIS A 12 29.78 26.66 43.36
N PHE A 13 29.86 27.84 42.75
CA PHE A 13 28.82 28.36 41.85
C PHE A 13 28.64 27.48 40.61
N HIS A 14 29.73 27.07 39.97
CA HIS A 14 29.67 26.19 38.80
C HIS A 14 29.07 24.81 39.15
N SER A 15 29.39 24.28 40.34
CA SER A 15 28.77 23.03 40.83
C SER A 15 27.27 23.15 41.11
N ILE A 16 26.77 24.34 41.43
CA ILE A 16 25.34 24.58 41.69
C ILE A 16 24.59 24.74 40.37
N GLU A 17 25.16 25.42 39.38
CA GLU A 17 24.63 25.47 38.00
C GLU A 17 24.51 24.05 37.42
N ASP A 18 25.57 23.23 37.49
CA ASP A 18 25.55 21.84 37.01
C ASP A 18 24.46 20.97 37.68
N ILE A 19 24.14 21.22 38.96
CA ILE A 19 23.11 20.46 39.70
C ILE A 19 21.70 20.83 39.25
N PHE A 20 21.42 22.11 38.96
CA PHE A 20 20.08 22.57 38.57
C PHE A 20 19.85 22.63 37.05
N ASP A 21 20.90 22.55 36.24
CA ASP A 21 20.82 22.53 34.77
C ASP A 21 19.92 21.42 34.24
N SER A 22 19.94 20.24 34.86
CA SER A 22 19.04 19.13 34.52
C SER A 22 17.56 19.44 34.79
N SER A 23 17.26 20.24 35.83
CA SER A 23 15.90 20.66 36.16
C SER A 23 15.43 21.83 35.31
N LEU A 24 16.34 22.72 34.89
CA LEU A 24 16.03 23.86 34.03
C LEU A 24 15.83 23.44 32.58
N ASN A 25 16.59 22.44 32.10
CA ASN A 25 16.51 21.91 30.73
C ASN A 25 15.59 20.67 30.63
N LEU A 26 14.81 20.36 31.68
CA LEU A 26 14.00 19.15 31.75
C LEU A 26 12.96 19.08 30.61
N GLU A 27 12.32 20.21 30.29
CA GLU A 27 11.35 20.31 29.20
C GLU A 27 12.00 20.02 27.85
N GLU A 28 13.14 20.66 27.55
CA GLU A 28 13.87 20.46 26.30
C GLU A 28 14.39 19.02 26.17
N THR A 29 14.86 18.45 27.29
CA THR A 29 15.34 17.06 27.34
C THR A 29 14.20 16.10 27.03
N HIS A 30 13.06 16.19 27.71
CA HIS A 30 11.93 15.31 27.45
C HIS A 30 11.27 15.54 26.10
N PHE A 31 11.26 16.77 25.58
CA PHE A 31 10.82 17.03 24.22
C PHE A 31 11.71 16.31 23.20
N LYS A 32 13.02 16.42 23.37
CA LYS A 32 14.00 15.74 22.52
C LYS A 32 13.89 14.22 22.63
N GLU A 33 13.82 13.68 23.84
CA GLU A 33 13.64 12.24 24.09
C GLU A 33 12.35 11.73 23.45
N GLY A 34 11.23 12.42 23.66
CA GLY A 34 9.95 12.04 23.08
C GLY A 34 9.95 12.11 21.54
N PHE A 35 10.63 13.10 20.96
CA PHE A 35 10.81 13.18 19.52
C PHE A 35 11.68 12.04 18.99
N ASP A 36 12.84 11.79 19.60
CA ASP A 36 13.80 10.76 19.18
C ASP A 36 13.18 9.36 19.31
N ASP A 37 12.45 9.09 20.40
CA ASP A 37 11.70 7.86 20.62
C ASP A 37 10.54 7.71 19.62
N GLY A 38 9.74 8.76 19.43
CA GLY A 38 8.63 8.77 18.48
C GLY A 38 9.10 8.55 17.04
N TYR A 39 10.21 9.19 16.65
CA TYR A 39 10.82 9.01 15.33
C TYR A 39 11.30 7.57 15.12
N LYS A 40 12.00 7.01 16.10
CA LYS A 40 12.48 5.62 16.04
C LYS A 40 11.32 4.61 15.96
N GLN A 41 10.29 4.79 16.79
CA GLN A 41 9.10 3.94 16.76
C GLN A 41 8.34 4.09 15.44
N GLY A 42 8.18 5.33 14.95
CA GLY A 42 7.51 5.61 13.68
C GLY A 42 8.19 4.94 12.48
N LEU A 43 9.53 4.87 12.45
CA LEU A 43 10.25 4.15 11.41
C LEU A 43 9.98 2.64 11.41
N ILE A 44 9.87 2.03 12.59
CA ILE A 44 9.59 0.59 12.73
C ILE A 44 8.14 0.32 12.32
N ALA A 45 7.20 1.04 12.95
CA ALA A 45 5.78 0.87 12.70
C ALA A 45 5.41 1.14 11.24
N GLY A 46 5.95 2.21 10.65
CA GLY A 46 5.71 2.55 9.25
C GLY A 46 6.21 1.49 8.28
N LYS A 47 7.32 0.80 8.60
CA LYS A 47 7.83 -0.30 7.78
C LYS A 47 6.91 -1.53 7.85
N GLU A 48 6.47 -1.90 9.05
CA GLU A 48 5.57 -3.04 9.26
C GLU A 48 4.22 -2.79 8.57
N GLU A 49 3.64 -1.60 8.77
CA GLU A 49 2.39 -1.20 8.14
C GLU A 49 2.51 -1.17 6.61
N ALA A 50 3.58 -0.59 6.06
CA ALA A 50 3.78 -0.55 4.61
C ALA A 50 3.89 -1.96 4.00
N GLN A 51 4.53 -2.90 4.70
CA GLN A 51 4.62 -4.29 4.25
C GLN A 51 3.24 -4.96 4.23
N ASP A 52 2.46 -4.82 5.30
CA ASP A 52 1.14 -5.44 5.41
C ASP A 52 0.16 -4.85 4.39
N VAL A 53 0.13 -3.52 4.26
CA VAL A 53 -0.70 -2.82 3.28
C VAL A 53 -0.30 -3.20 1.86
N GLY A 54 1.00 -3.20 1.55
CA GLY A 54 1.50 -3.56 0.24
C GLY A 54 1.18 -5.00 -0.14
N LEU A 55 1.33 -5.95 0.80
CA LEU A 55 1.00 -7.36 0.56
C LEU A 55 -0.50 -7.55 0.32
N LYS A 56 -1.34 -6.95 1.18
CA LYS A 56 -2.80 -7.05 1.05
C LYS A 56 -3.27 -6.46 -0.28
N HIS A 57 -2.87 -5.23 -0.57
CA HIS A 57 -3.31 -4.53 -1.77
C HIS A 57 -2.77 -5.22 -3.04
N GLY A 58 -1.51 -5.63 -3.03
CA GLY A 58 -0.90 -6.37 -4.14
C GLY A 58 -1.62 -7.69 -4.42
N PHE A 59 -2.04 -8.41 -3.38
CA PHE A 59 -2.84 -9.63 -3.55
C PHE A 59 -4.22 -9.34 -4.12
N GLU A 60 -4.95 -8.36 -3.59
CA GLU A 60 -6.28 -7.96 -4.08
C GLU A 60 -6.26 -7.58 -5.57
N VAL A 61 -5.27 -6.79 -5.98
CA VAL A 61 -5.09 -6.38 -7.38
C VAL A 61 -4.65 -7.57 -8.25
N GLY A 62 -3.66 -8.33 -7.80
CA GLY A 62 -3.13 -9.47 -8.54
C GLY A 62 -4.16 -10.57 -8.76
N GLU A 63 -5.01 -10.83 -7.76
CA GLU A 63 -6.15 -11.74 -7.87
C GLU A 63 -7.15 -11.27 -8.93
N GLU A 64 -7.54 -9.99 -8.92
CA GLU A 64 -8.51 -9.45 -9.87
C GLU A 64 -7.98 -9.55 -11.32
N ILE A 65 -6.73 -9.13 -11.54
CA ILE A 65 -6.07 -9.24 -12.85
C ILE A 65 -5.92 -10.70 -13.28
N GLY A 66 -5.51 -11.59 -12.38
CA GLY A 66 -5.35 -13.01 -12.65
C GLY A 66 -6.67 -13.70 -13.00
N PHE A 67 -7.75 -13.35 -12.31
CA PHE A 67 -9.11 -13.81 -12.63
C PHE A 67 -9.51 -13.41 -14.04
N TYR A 68 -9.30 -12.14 -14.40
CA TYR A 68 -9.59 -11.65 -15.75
C TYR A 68 -8.74 -12.33 -16.82
N GLN A 69 -7.44 -12.54 -16.56
CA GLN A 69 -6.56 -13.26 -17.48
C GLN A 69 -7.05 -14.69 -17.72
N GLY A 70 -7.39 -15.42 -16.65
CA GLY A 70 -7.92 -16.78 -16.78
C GLY A 70 -9.21 -16.85 -17.59
N CYS A 71 -10.11 -15.87 -17.43
CA CYS A 71 -11.32 -15.77 -18.25
C CYS A 71 -10.99 -15.56 -19.73
N VAL A 72 -10.10 -14.60 -20.03
CA VAL A 72 -9.65 -14.29 -21.39
C VAL A 72 -9.01 -15.52 -22.05
N ASP A 73 -8.17 -16.26 -21.33
CA ASP A 73 -7.50 -17.47 -21.83
C ASP A 73 -8.49 -18.58 -22.20
N VAL A 74 -9.52 -18.80 -21.36
CA VAL A 74 -10.59 -19.75 -21.63
C VAL A 74 -11.40 -19.32 -22.85
N TRP A 75 -11.84 -18.06 -22.92
CA TRP A 75 -12.62 -17.57 -24.05
C TRP A 75 -11.84 -17.61 -25.36
N ASN A 76 -10.56 -17.22 -25.34
CA ASN A 76 -9.67 -17.33 -26.50
C ASN A 76 -9.46 -18.79 -26.92
N SER A 77 -9.40 -19.73 -25.98
CA SER A 77 -9.35 -21.16 -26.29
C SER A 77 -10.60 -21.64 -27.01
N VAL A 78 -11.79 -21.20 -26.59
CA VAL A 78 -13.06 -21.50 -27.28
C VAL A 78 -13.06 -20.93 -28.70
N ILE A 79 -12.65 -19.67 -28.89
CA ILE A 79 -12.56 -19.03 -30.22
C ILE A 79 -11.63 -19.80 -31.16
N ARG A 80 -10.51 -20.31 -30.64
CA ARG A 80 -9.55 -21.11 -31.43
C ARG A 80 -10.14 -22.44 -31.91
N ILE A 81 -10.96 -23.08 -31.06
CA ILE A 81 -11.62 -24.35 -31.40
C ILE A 81 -12.77 -24.11 -32.38
N ASP A 82 -13.58 -23.09 -32.12
CA ASP A 82 -14.69 -22.68 -32.98
C ASP A 82 -14.80 -21.15 -33.06
N SER A 83 -14.36 -20.62 -34.21
CA SER A 83 -14.38 -19.18 -34.49
C SER A 83 -15.79 -18.57 -34.57
N SER A 84 -16.84 -19.39 -34.62
CA SER A 84 -18.25 -18.95 -34.66
C SER A 84 -18.94 -18.97 -33.29
N SER A 85 -18.29 -19.51 -32.25
CA SER A 85 -18.84 -19.63 -30.90
C SER A 85 -19.27 -18.30 -30.28
N PHE A 86 -18.62 -17.18 -30.67
CA PHE A 86 -18.95 -15.85 -30.19
C PHE A 86 -19.14 -14.88 -31.35
N SER A 87 -20.01 -13.88 -31.16
CA SER A 87 -20.17 -12.79 -32.13
C SER A 87 -18.85 -12.02 -32.35
N LYS A 88 -18.64 -11.47 -33.55
CA LYS A 88 -17.45 -10.64 -33.85
C LYS A 88 -17.26 -9.50 -32.86
N ARG A 89 -18.37 -8.88 -32.40
CA ARG A 89 -18.34 -7.82 -31.38
C ARG A 89 -17.81 -8.34 -30.05
N LEU A 90 -18.20 -9.54 -29.63
CA LEU A 90 -17.74 -10.12 -28.37
C LEU A 90 -16.26 -10.51 -28.45
N GLN A 91 -15.83 -11.13 -29.55
CA GLN A 91 -14.41 -11.44 -29.81
C GLN A 91 -13.53 -10.18 -29.75
N GLN A 92 -14.00 -9.06 -30.32
CA GLN A 92 -13.29 -7.78 -30.24
C GLN A 92 -13.21 -7.24 -28.81
N ASN A 93 -14.25 -7.41 -27.99
CA ASN A 93 -14.20 -6.99 -26.59
C ASN A 93 -13.21 -7.85 -25.79
N ILE A 94 -13.20 -9.17 -26.01
CA ILE A 94 -12.23 -10.09 -25.39
C ILE A 94 -10.81 -9.68 -25.77
N LYS A 95 -10.54 -9.40 -27.05
CA LYS A 95 -9.21 -8.98 -27.50
C LYS A 95 -8.79 -7.64 -26.90
N ARG A 96 -9.71 -6.69 -26.74
CA ARG A 96 -9.41 -5.42 -26.06
C ARG A 96 -9.11 -5.63 -24.57
N MET A 97 -9.84 -6.52 -23.92
CA MET A 97 -9.60 -6.86 -22.52
C MET A 97 -8.22 -7.49 -22.34
N GLU A 98 -7.80 -8.41 -23.22
CA GLU A 98 -6.45 -8.98 -23.25
C GLU A 98 -5.37 -7.87 -23.33
N VAL A 99 -5.54 -6.91 -24.24
CA VAL A 99 -4.60 -5.78 -24.38
C VAL A 99 -4.55 -4.89 -23.13
N LEU A 100 -5.67 -4.71 -22.43
CA LEU A 100 -5.68 -3.95 -21.18
C LEU A 100 -4.93 -4.68 -20.06
N ILE A 101 -5.09 -6.01 -19.97
CA ILE A 101 -4.36 -6.82 -19.00
C ILE A 101 -2.85 -6.77 -19.27
N GLU A 102 -2.43 -6.93 -20.53
CA GLU A 102 -1.02 -6.86 -20.94
C GLU A 102 -0.37 -5.50 -20.62
N LYS A 103 -1.16 -4.43 -20.64
CA LYS A 103 -0.69 -3.06 -20.37
C LYS A 103 -0.73 -2.68 -18.91
N TYR A 104 -1.35 -3.47 -18.04
CA TYR A 104 -1.52 -3.10 -16.65
C TYR A 104 -0.16 -3.03 -15.94
N PRO A 105 0.21 -1.89 -15.32
CA PRO A 105 1.53 -1.69 -14.73
C PRO A 105 1.66 -2.38 -13.36
N LEU A 106 1.75 -3.71 -13.35
CA LEU A 106 1.81 -4.51 -12.11
C LEU A 106 2.99 -4.16 -11.18
N MET A 107 4.10 -3.68 -11.74
CA MET A 107 5.32 -3.36 -10.99
C MET A 107 5.46 -1.88 -10.66
N GLU A 108 4.54 -1.04 -11.15
CA GLU A 108 4.56 0.41 -10.98
C GLU A 108 3.18 0.85 -10.45
N PRO A 109 2.84 0.47 -9.19
CA PRO A 109 1.52 0.73 -8.62
C PRO A 109 1.21 2.22 -8.44
N GLU A 110 2.22 3.09 -8.50
CA GLU A 110 2.05 4.55 -8.48
C GLU A 110 1.72 5.17 -9.85
N ASP A 111 1.70 4.37 -10.92
CA ASP A 111 1.36 4.86 -12.26
C ASP A 111 -0.08 5.39 -12.30
N GLU A 112 -0.26 6.60 -12.81
CA GLU A 112 -1.56 7.30 -12.87
C GLU A 112 -2.63 6.53 -13.67
N SER A 113 -2.21 5.64 -14.58
CA SER A 113 -3.10 4.83 -15.41
C SER A 113 -3.65 3.59 -14.70
N VAL A 114 -3.09 3.17 -13.56
CA VAL A 114 -3.52 1.98 -12.78
C VAL A 114 -5.04 1.97 -12.58
N GLN A 115 -5.57 3.10 -12.12
CA GLN A 115 -7.00 3.23 -11.79
C GLN A 115 -7.86 3.21 -13.05
N GLU A 116 -7.46 3.93 -14.11
CA GLU A 116 -8.19 3.99 -15.38
C GLU A 116 -8.26 2.61 -16.05
N ILE A 117 -7.13 1.90 -16.11
CA ILE A 117 -7.07 0.56 -16.73
C ILE A 117 -7.92 -0.43 -15.94
N MET A 118 -7.86 -0.41 -14.60
CA MET A 118 -8.67 -1.30 -13.76
C MET A 118 -10.17 -1.05 -13.94
N ASP A 119 -10.59 0.22 -13.98
CA ASP A 119 -12.00 0.57 -14.21
C ASP A 119 -12.47 0.17 -15.61
N GLU A 120 -11.59 0.31 -16.62
CA GLU A 120 -11.87 -0.18 -17.96
C GLU A 120 -11.99 -1.72 -18.00
N LEU A 121 -11.10 -2.45 -17.32
CA LEU A 121 -11.17 -3.92 -17.19
C LEU A 121 -12.49 -4.37 -16.57
N ARG A 122 -12.88 -3.78 -15.43
CA ARG A 122 -14.16 -4.05 -14.75
C ARG A 122 -15.36 -3.77 -15.64
N LEU A 123 -15.32 -2.69 -16.43
CA LEU A 123 -16.38 -2.37 -17.38
C LEU A 123 -16.42 -3.40 -18.52
N LYS A 124 -15.28 -3.74 -19.12
CA LYS A 124 -15.20 -4.73 -20.21
C LYS A 124 -15.65 -6.10 -19.76
N PHE A 125 -15.25 -6.54 -18.57
CA PHE A 125 -15.70 -7.79 -17.99
C PHE A 125 -17.23 -7.85 -17.90
N ARG A 126 -17.88 -6.80 -17.38
CA ARG A 126 -19.35 -6.71 -17.29
C ARG A 126 -20.02 -6.80 -18.67
N VAL A 127 -19.46 -6.14 -19.68
CA VAL A 127 -19.95 -6.18 -21.07
C VAL A 127 -19.80 -7.58 -21.67
N ILE A 128 -18.66 -8.22 -21.49
CA ILE A 128 -18.39 -9.56 -22.02
C ILE A 128 -19.30 -10.58 -21.34
N ARG A 129 -19.41 -10.55 -20.01
CA ARG A 129 -20.31 -11.40 -19.24
C ARG A 129 -21.76 -11.29 -19.74
N ALA A 130 -22.26 -10.07 -19.93
CA ALA A 130 -23.60 -9.84 -20.45
C ALA A 130 -23.76 -10.38 -21.88
N GLY A 131 -22.73 -10.27 -22.72
CA GLY A 131 -22.70 -10.82 -24.08
C GLY A 131 -22.64 -12.35 -24.15
N LEU A 132 -22.07 -13.00 -23.12
CA LEU A 132 -22.00 -14.45 -22.99
C LEU A 132 -23.27 -15.06 -22.38
N GLY A 133 -24.08 -14.28 -21.66
CA GLY A 133 -25.25 -14.77 -20.96
C GLY A 133 -24.94 -15.72 -19.80
N VAL A 134 -23.69 -15.71 -19.30
CA VAL A 134 -23.24 -16.57 -18.20
C VAL A 134 -23.31 -15.84 -16.86
N LYS A 135 -23.69 -16.56 -15.80
CA LYS A 135 -23.56 -16.06 -14.42
C LYS A 135 -22.13 -16.29 -13.93
N LEU A 136 -21.22 -15.47 -14.42
CA LEU A 136 -19.84 -15.41 -13.94
C LEU A 136 -19.67 -14.16 -13.09
N GLU A 137 -19.27 -14.34 -11.84
CA GLU A 137 -19.11 -13.25 -10.87
C GLU A 137 -17.65 -13.24 -10.39
N TYR A 138 -17.11 -12.04 -10.19
CA TYR A 138 -15.86 -11.85 -9.46
C TYR A 138 -16.27 -11.38 -8.07
N ASP A 139 -16.23 -12.31 -7.10
CA ASP A 139 -16.64 -12.03 -5.72
C ASP A 139 -15.54 -11.33 -4.91
N GLY A 140 -14.34 -11.23 -5.49
CA GLY A 140 -13.15 -10.68 -4.85
C GLY A 140 -12.61 -11.55 -3.73
N TYR A 141 -11.48 -11.11 -3.16
CA TYR A 141 -10.93 -11.72 -1.96
C TYR A 141 -12.01 -11.77 -0.86
N PRO A 142 -12.28 -12.94 -0.25
CA PRO A 142 -13.23 -13.01 0.85
C PRO A 142 -12.75 -12.07 1.94
N LYS A 143 -13.52 -11.00 2.17
CA LYS A 143 -13.25 -10.07 3.27
C LYS A 143 -13.14 -10.91 4.54
N PRO A 144 -12.07 -10.76 5.34
CA PRO A 144 -12.02 -11.42 6.64
C PRO A 144 -13.33 -11.11 7.33
N LYS A 145 -14.07 -12.14 7.74
CA LYS A 145 -15.29 -11.95 8.54
C LYS A 145 -14.90 -11.02 9.66
N ASP A 146 -15.62 -9.91 9.82
CA ASP A 146 -15.38 -8.95 10.87
C ASP A 146 -15.20 -9.76 12.17
N VAL A 147 -13.97 -9.78 12.68
CA VAL A 147 -13.71 -10.37 13.98
C VAL A 147 -14.32 -9.36 14.94
N GLU A 148 -15.55 -9.63 15.37
CA GLU A 148 -16.16 -8.92 16.48
C GLU A 148 -15.24 -9.13 17.70
N PHE A 149 -14.47 -8.09 18.03
CA PHE A 149 -13.71 -8.00 19.27
C PHE A 149 -14.62 -7.57 20.42
#